data_AF-J0NBN8-F1
#
_entry.id   AF-J0NBN8-F1
#
_cell.length_a   1.000
_cell.length_b   1.000
_cell.length_c   1.000
_cell.angle_alpha   90.00
_cell.angle_beta   90.00
_cell.angle_gamma   90.00
#
_symmetry.space_group_name_H-M   'P 1'
#
loop_
_entity.id
_entity.type
_entity.pdbx_description
1 polymer ?
#
loop_
_entity_poly.entity_id
_entity_poly.type
_entity_poly.pdbx_seq_one_letter_code
_entity_poly.pdbx_strand_id
1 'polypeptide(L)'
;MTNPLIDSLVAVVAERPEDLPLRVHLAELLVADGRGPEAVPHLGAVLAADPANEPAAALMRRALGVPGEPTGTGGAADPVDPGSSRSAPASSDGAPSGAPAS
;
A
#
# COMPACT_ATOMS: atom_id res chain seq x y z
N MET A 1 -21.06 -9.31 9.57
CA MET A 1 -21.81 -10.54 9.24
C MET A 1 -20.76 -11.63 9.18
N THR A 2 -20.85 -12.68 10.00
CA THR A 2 -19.83 -13.74 10.00
C THR A 2 -19.82 -14.47 8.65
N ASN A 3 -18.62 -14.77 8.14
CA ASN A 3 -18.45 -15.47 6.87
C ASN A 3 -18.35 -16.98 7.12
N PRO A 4 -19.37 -17.78 6.77
CA PRO A 4 -19.43 -19.21 7.12
C PRO A 4 -18.34 -20.04 6.43
N LEU A 5 -17.79 -19.56 5.29
CA LEU A 5 -16.66 -20.21 4.63
C LEU A 5 -15.39 -20.10 5.47
N ILE A 6 -15.14 -18.90 6.04
CA ILE A 6 -13.97 -18.67 6.89
C ILE A 6 -14.06 -19.56 8.12
N ASP A 7 -15.23 -19.66 8.76
CA ASP A 7 -15.41 -20.51 9.94
C ASP A 7 -15.17 -22.00 9.63
N SER A 8 -15.66 -22.47 8.48
CA SER A 8 -15.41 -23.85 8.01
C SER A 8 -13.91 -24.10 7.78
N LEU A 9 -13.21 -23.18 7.12
CA LEU A 9 -11.77 -23.30 6.86
C LEU A 9 -10.93 -23.22 8.14
N VAL A 10 -11.32 -22.40 9.12
CA VAL A 10 -10.67 -22.36 10.44
C VAL A 10 -10.75 -23.73 11.11
N ALA A 11 -11.91 -24.38 11.08
CA ALA A 11 -12.07 -25.72 11.65
C ALA A 11 -11.16 -26.76 10.96
N VAL A 12 -11.11 -26.73 9.61
CA VAL A 12 -10.25 -27.66 8.84
C VAL A 12 -8.76 -27.41 9.10
N VAL A 13 -8.33 -26.14 9.19
CA VAL A 13 -6.93 -25.79 9.52
C VAL A 13 -6.57 -26.22 10.94
N ALA A 14 -7.52 -26.21 11.88
CA ALA A 14 -7.29 -26.71 13.23
C ALA A 14 -7.06 -28.24 13.26
N GLU A 15 -7.70 -28.99 12.35
CA GLU A 15 -7.46 -30.43 12.18
C GLU A 15 -6.13 -30.75 11.49
N ARG A 16 -5.61 -29.82 10.67
CA ARG A 16 -4.40 -30.00 9.85
C ARG A 16 -3.49 -28.77 9.92
N PRO A 17 -2.87 -28.50 11.09
CA PRO A 17 -2.09 -27.29 11.30
C PRO A 17 -0.81 -27.21 10.44
N GLU A 18 -0.32 -28.34 9.94
CA GLU A 18 0.85 -28.45 9.06
C GLU A 18 0.56 -28.15 7.58
N ASP A 19 -0.71 -28.04 7.17
CA ASP A 19 -1.07 -27.69 5.79
C ASP A 19 -0.83 -26.18 5.54
N LEU A 20 0.43 -25.85 5.25
CA LEU A 20 0.87 -24.47 5.04
C LEU A 20 0.15 -23.80 3.86
N PRO A 21 -0.04 -24.44 2.69
CA PRO A 21 -0.83 -23.86 1.61
C PRO A 21 -2.25 -23.49 2.04
N LEU A 22 -2.93 -24.37 2.78
CA LEU A 22 -4.27 -24.09 3.29
C LEU A 22 -4.29 -22.90 4.26
N ARG A 23 -3.28 -22.79 5.12
CA ARG A 23 -3.12 -21.65 6.04
C ARG A 23 -2.93 -20.32 5.31
N VAL A 24 -2.19 -20.30 4.20
CA VAL A 24 -2.05 -19.09 3.37
C VAL A 24 -3.41 -18.67 2.79
N HIS A 25 -4.20 -19.61 2.26
CA HIS A 25 -5.52 -19.31 1.69
C HIS A 25 -6.50 -18.79 2.76
N LEU A 26 -6.51 -19.41 3.95
CA LEU A 26 -7.32 -18.89 5.07
C LEU A 26 -6.90 -17.46 5.45
N ALA A 27 -5.61 -17.20 5.55
CA ALA A 27 -5.09 -15.88 5.87
C ALA A 27 -5.46 -14.83 4.81
N GLU A 28 -5.41 -15.19 3.52
CA GLU A 28 -5.85 -14.31 2.43
C GLU A 28 -7.32 -13.91 2.58
N LEU A 29 -8.20 -14.87 2.87
CA LEU A 29 -9.62 -14.62 3.11
C LEU A 29 -9.84 -13.72 4.32
N LEU A 30 -9.13 -13.97 5.43
CA LEU A 30 -9.21 -13.14 6.63
C LEU A 30 -8.78 -11.69 6.36
N VAL A 31 -7.69 -11.49 5.62
CA VAL A 31 -7.22 -10.14 5.23
C VAL A 31 -8.23 -9.45 4.32
N ALA A 32 -8.82 -10.17 3.35
CA ALA A 32 -9.84 -9.64 2.46
C ALA A 32 -11.13 -9.25 3.19
N ASP A 33 -11.50 -9.99 4.24
CA ASP A 33 -12.67 -9.73 5.10
C ASP A 33 -12.41 -8.60 6.14
N GLY A 34 -11.22 -8.00 6.13
CA GLY A 34 -10.82 -6.96 7.10
C GLY A 34 -10.40 -7.51 8.47
N ARG A 35 -10.31 -8.83 8.62
CA ARG A 35 -9.92 -9.57 9.82
C ARG A 35 -8.41 -9.82 9.88
N GLY A 36 -7.62 -8.81 9.51
CA GLY A 36 -6.16 -8.85 9.49
C GLY A 36 -5.51 -9.40 10.77
N PRO A 37 -5.94 -8.97 11.99
CA PRO A 37 -5.37 -9.48 13.24
C PRO A 37 -5.50 -11.00 13.42
N GLU A 38 -6.55 -11.61 12.89
CA GLU A 38 -6.77 -13.06 12.96
C GLU A 38 -5.90 -13.81 11.95
N ALA A 39 -5.50 -13.17 10.84
CA ALA A 39 -4.60 -13.75 9.84
C ALA A 39 -3.14 -13.88 10.33
N VAL A 40 -2.70 -13.00 11.23
CA VAL A 40 -1.31 -12.93 11.73
C VAL A 40 -0.78 -14.26 12.27
N PRO A 41 -1.45 -14.99 13.19
CA PRO A 41 -0.95 -16.26 13.69
C PRO A 41 -0.82 -17.33 12.59
N HIS A 42 -1.70 -17.32 11.58
CA HIS A 42 -1.62 -18.24 10.44
C HIS A 42 -0.41 -17.93 9.56
N LEU A 43 -0.21 -16.66 9.21
CA LEU A 43 0.92 -16.21 8.39
C LEU A 43 2.26 -16.38 9.11
N GLY A 44 2.30 -16.13 10.42
CA GLY A 44 3.49 -16.31 11.24
C GLY A 44 3.98 -17.76 11.25
N ALA A 45 3.05 -18.72 11.31
CA ALA A 45 3.43 -20.13 11.26
C ALA A 45 3.90 -20.59 9.88
N VAL A 46 3.33 -20.05 8.80
CA VAL A 46 3.83 -20.30 7.44
C VAL A 46 5.24 -19.75 7.28
N LEU A 47 5.48 -18.49 7.69
CA LEU A 47 6.80 -17.85 7.58
C LEU A 47 7.85 -18.47 8.50
N ALA A 48 7.45 -19.04 9.64
CA ALA A 48 8.36 -19.79 10.50
C ALA A 48 8.85 -21.09 9.83
N ALA A 49 8.00 -21.73 9.03
CA ALA A 49 8.34 -22.94 8.29
C ALA A 49 9.05 -22.64 6.96
N ASP A 50 8.64 -21.58 6.27
CA ASP A 50 9.21 -21.11 5.02
C ASP A 50 9.36 -19.57 5.04
N PRO A 51 10.52 -19.06 5.49
CA PRO A 51 10.79 -17.63 5.54
C PRO A 51 10.85 -16.96 4.16
N ALA A 52 11.07 -17.73 3.08
CA ALA A 52 11.17 -17.22 1.71
C ALA A 52 9.80 -17.15 1.02
N ASN A 53 8.71 -17.42 1.74
CA ASN A 53 7.36 -17.36 1.22
C ASN A 53 6.89 -15.91 1.01
N GLU A 54 7.26 -15.35 -0.14
CA GLU A 54 6.86 -14.00 -0.58
C GLU A 54 5.35 -13.72 -0.47
N PRO A 55 4.43 -14.62 -0.89
CA PRO A 55 3.00 -14.34 -0.76
C PRO A 55 2.56 -14.23 0.70
N ALA A 56 3.05 -15.08 1.60
CA ALA A 56 2.75 -14.98 3.02
C ALA A 56 3.33 -13.69 3.64
N ALA A 57 4.54 -13.28 3.24
CA ALA A 57 5.15 -12.04 3.69
C ALA A 57 4.36 -10.80 3.22
N ALA A 58 3.85 -10.81 1.98
CA ALA A 58 3.01 -9.75 1.45
C ALA A 58 1.66 -9.64 2.19
N LEU A 59 1.02 -10.77 2.46
CA LEU A 59 -0.21 -10.82 3.26
C LEU A 59 0.03 -10.34 4.69
N MET A 60 1.17 -10.65 5.30
CA MET A 60 1.50 -10.20 6.66
C MET A 60 1.62 -8.69 6.73
N ARG A 61 2.30 -8.05 5.77
CA ARG A 61 2.37 -6.58 5.70
C ARG A 61 0.98 -5.96 5.59
N ARG A 62 0.12 -6.52 4.73
CA ARG A 62 -1.26 -6.04 4.54
C ARG A 62 -2.12 -6.23 5.79
N ALA A 63 -1.99 -7.38 6.48
CA ALA A 63 -2.69 -7.69 7.72
C ALA A 63 -2.32 -6.73 8.86
N LEU A 64 -1.06 -6.29 8.90
CA LEU A 64 -0.54 -5.32 9.87
C LEU A 64 -0.88 -3.86 9.51
N GLY A 65 -1.56 -3.62 8.38
CA GLY A 65 -1.83 -2.27 7.89
C GLY A 65 -0.58 -1.53 7.44
N VAL A 66 0.54 -2.23 7.20
CA VAL A 66 1.72 -1.64 6.58
C VAL A 66 1.37 -1.39 5.12
N PRO A 67 1.38 -0.13 4.65
CA PRO A 67 1.18 0.13 3.23
C PRO A 67 2.23 -0.68 2.46
N GLY A 68 1.76 -1.58 1.59
CA GLY A 68 2.64 -2.20 0.62
C GLY A 68 3.28 -1.07 -0.18
N GLU A 69 4.59 -1.12 -0.37
CA GLU A 69 5.24 -0.20 -1.31
C GLU A 69 4.40 -0.21 -2.58
N PRO A 70 3.95 0.96 -3.08
CA PRO A 70 3.23 1.00 -4.32
C PRO A 70 4.19 0.42 -5.34
N THR A 71 3.90 -0.80 -5.81
CA THR A 71 4.53 -1.32 -7.01
C THR A 71 4.13 -0.34 -8.10
N GLY A 72 5.02 0.61 -8.35
CA GLY A 72 4.85 1.66 -9.33
C GLY A 72 4.81 1.03 -10.72
N THR A 73 3.62 0.58 -11.10
CA THR A 73 3.23 0.49 -12.51
C THR A 73 2.46 1.77 -12.77
N GLY A 74 3.18 2.73 -13.35
CA GLY A 74 2.74 4.10 -13.53
C GLY A 74 1.49 4.27 -14.38
N GLY A 75 0.85 5.41 -14.17
CA GLY A 75 -0.27 5.91 -14.96
C GLY A 75 -0.84 7.15 -14.30
N ALA A 76 -0.21 8.29 -14.57
CA ALA A 76 -0.51 9.62 -14.05
C ALA A 76 -2.01 9.93 -13.93
N ALA A 77 -2.45 10.23 -12.71
CA ALA A 77 -3.56 11.13 -12.48
C ALA A 77 -2.95 12.45 -12.03
N ASP A 78 -2.66 13.33 -12.99
CA ASP A 78 -2.40 14.74 -12.76
C ASP A 78 -3.76 15.45 -12.70
N PRO A 79 -4.28 15.86 -11.54
CA PRO A 79 -5.28 16.91 -11.51
C PRO A 79 -4.55 18.24 -11.68
N VAL A 80 -4.42 18.71 -12.92
CA VAL A 80 -4.07 20.11 -13.19
C VAL A 80 -5.21 21.01 -12.69
N ASP A 81 -5.09 21.46 -11.44
CA ASP A 81 -5.90 22.56 -10.91
C ASP A 81 -5.37 23.90 -11.48
N PRO A 82 -6.21 24.70 -12.16
CA PRO A 82 -5.82 25.99 -12.71
C PRO A 82 -6.03 27.07 -11.65
N GLY A 83 -5.01 27.39 -10.86
CA GLY A 83 -5.24 28.33 -9.77
C GLY A 83 -4.00 28.96 -9.18
N SER A 84 -3.85 30.26 -9.47
CA SER A 84 -3.05 31.21 -8.66
C SER A 84 -1.53 31.13 -8.81
N SER A 85 -1.00 32.08 -9.56
CA SER A 85 -0.14 33.10 -8.94
C SER A 85 -0.07 34.36 -9.80
N ARG A 86 -0.88 35.35 -9.42
CA ARG A 86 -0.56 36.75 -9.67
C ARG A 86 0.76 37.04 -8.96
N SER A 87 1.75 37.49 -9.71
CA SER A 87 2.86 38.25 -9.16
C SER A 87 3.23 39.30 -10.19
N ALA A 88 2.60 40.46 -10.04
CA ALA A 88 3.11 41.70 -10.61
C ALA A 88 4.30 42.15 -9.77
N PRO A 89 5.43 42.57 -10.37
CA PRO A 89 6.33 43.50 -9.71
C PRO A 89 5.92 44.93 -10.05
N ALA A 90 5.90 45.74 -8.99
CA ALA A 90 5.60 47.15 -8.98
C ALA A 90 6.67 48.00 -9.67
N SER A 91 6.22 49.18 -10.06
CA SER A 91 6.94 50.33 -10.62
C SER A 91 8.20 50.74 -9.86
N SER A 92 9.13 51.33 -10.61
CA SER A 92 9.98 52.51 -10.31
C SER A 92 11.32 52.34 -11.03
N ASP A 93 12.05 53.32 -11.52
CA ASP A 93 11.91 54.75 -11.81
C ASP A 93 13.30 55.12 -12.39
N GLY A 94 13.41 56.15 -13.23
CA GLY A 94 14.68 56.85 -13.41
C GLY A 94 15.67 56.37 -14.50
N ALA A 95 15.74 57.13 -15.59
CA ALA A 95 16.87 57.21 -16.51
C ALA A 95 18.18 57.63 -15.79
N PRO A 96 19.36 57.44 -16.41
CA PRO A 96 19.96 58.60 -17.07
C PRO A 96 20.69 58.33 -18.40
N SER A 97 20.85 59.46 -19.10
CA SER A 97 21.49 59.72 -20.39
C SER A 97 23.00 59.39 -20.47
N GLY A 98 23.49 59.07 -21.67
CA GLY A 98 24.92 59.13 -22.02
C GLY A 98 25.34 58.27 -23.23
N ALA A 99 25.51 58.91 -24.40
CA ALA A 99 26.10 58.39 -25.67
C ALA A 99 27.66 58.20 -25.56
N PRO A 100 28.49 57.97 -26.63
CA PRO A 100 28.24 57.83 -28.10
C PRO A 100 29.11 56.77 -28.85
N ALA A 101 29.11 56.87 -30.20
CA ALA A 101 29.99 56.29 -31.26
C ALA A 101 29.35 55.14 -32.07
N SER A 102 29.29 55.12 -33.42
CA SER A 102 30.04 55.81 -34.50
C SER A 102 29.14 56.18 -35.68
#